data_AF-A0A1H6WFG6-F1
#
_entry.id   AF-A0A1H6WFG6-F1
#
_cell.length_a   1.000
_cell.length_b   1.000
_cell.length_c   1.000
_cell.angle_alpha   90.00
_cell.angle_beta   90.00
_cell.angle_gamma   90.00
#
_symmetry.space_group_name_H-M   'P 1'
#
loop_
_entity.id
_entity.type
_entity.pdbx_description
1 polymer ?
#
loop_
_entity_poly.entity_id
_entity_poly.type
_entity_poly.pdbx_seq_one_letter_code
_entity_poly.pdbx_strand_id
1 'polypeptide(L)'
;MAVFKGTLREFNDYVGPLARNIVANMARKLKAHTTCREKGCNKRKPLEAAHIKGKDRPTIIATILSDYKIDHDLYEVDLEEFKSKFIAQHQPIEDVILPMCKEHHLAYDKKHKIESELPVVIDELVNEEGQNTYTEADLENISSLEFKSLEKAIKKFSISDIKDKISKELNLAKQQISVSNISDSNGLWNFDINKSKFAQDFAFVFYDQKAQTYKISIFEGNSLELSNFGEKNDGQVVRFFVDANYQDKSGFKFSIQ
;
A
#
# COMPACT_ATOMS: atom_id res chain seq x y z
N MET A 1 -9.92 9.64 6.29
CA MET A 1 -9.85 8.25 6.77
C MET A 1 -9.63 7.34 5.58
N ALA A 2 -8.80 6.31 5.73
CA ALA A 2 -8.41 5.43 4.64
C ALA A 2 -9.24 4.14 4.70
N VAL A 3 -9.87 3.78 3.57
CA VAL A 3 -10.67 2.56 3.43
C VAL A 3 -9.88 1.54 2.63
N PHE A 4 -9.81 0.31 3.12
CA PHE A 4 -9.34 -0.82 2.34
C PHE A 4 -10.52 -1.45 1.61
N LYS A 5 -10.37 -1.71 0.30
CA LYS A 5 -11.29 -2.50 -0.49
C LYS A 5 -10.52 -3.54 -1.29
N GLY A 6 -10.75 -4.82 -1.02
CA GLY A 6 -9.99 -5.89 -1.64
C GLY A 6 -10.22 -7.24 -0.99
N THR A 7 -9.42 -8.20 -1.40
CA THR A 7 -9.48 -9.59 -0.90
C THR A 7 -8.72 -9.76 0.42
N LEU A 8 -8.99 -10.85 1.13
CA LEU A 8 -8.22 -11.22 2.33
C LEU A 8 -6.73 -11.37 2.04
N ARG A 9 -6.38 -11.86 0.84
CA ARG A 9 -4.99 -11.97 0.40
C ARG A 9 -4.34 -10.59 0.27
N GLU A 10 -4.96 -9.68 -0.46
CA GLU A 10 -4.47 -8.31 -0.62
C GLU A 10 -4.39 -7.58 0.73
N PHE A 11 -5.34 -7.81 1.64
CA PHE A 11 -5.26 -7.25 2.98
C PHE A 11 -4.01 -7.73 3.71
N ASN A 12 -3.73 -9.04 3.67
CA ASN A 12 -2.53 -9.60 4.29
C ASN A 12 -1.24 -9.10 3.63
N ASP A 13 -1.23 -8.93 2.31
CA ASP A 13 -0.06 -8.46 1.56
C ASP A 13 0.25 -6.97 1.85
N TYR A 14 -0.77 -6.11 1.93
CA TYR A 14 -0.60 -4.66 2.05
C TYR A 14 -0.77 -4.11 3.47
N VAL A 15 -1.70 -4.66 4.26
CA VAL A 15 -2.02 -4.20 5.62
C VAL A 15 -1.48 -5.16 6.69
N GLY A 16 -1.29 -6.44 6.35
CA GLY A 16 -0.70 -7.45 7.24
C GLY A 16 0.65 -7.04 7.85
N PRO A 17 1.57 -6.36 7.13
CA PRO A 17 2.81 -5.84 7.73
C PRO A 17 2.57 -4.84 8.87
N LEU A 18 1.58 -3.97 8.74
CA LEU A 18 1.20 -3.03 9.79
C LEU A 18 0.63 -3.76 11.00
N ALA A 19 -0.28 -4.72 10.76
CA ALA A 19 -0.86 -5.55 11.83
C ALA A 19 0.23 -6.31 12.61
N ARG A 20 1.25 -6.83 11.91
CA ARG A 20 2.45 -7.43 12.53
C ARG A 20 3.19 -6.44 13.45
N ASN A 21 3.44 -5.22 12.98
CA ASN A 21 4.14 -4.19 13.77
C ASN A 21 3.35 -3.83 15.05
N ILE A 22 2.02 -3.72 14.95
CA ILE A 22 1.15 -3.45 16.11
C ILE A 22 1.33 -4.54 17.18
N VAL A 23 1.19 -5.81 16.81
CA VAL A 23 1.35 -6.92 17.77
C VAL A 23 2.77 -6.97 18.33
N ALA A 24 3.78 -6.80 17.48
CA ALA A 24 5.18 -6.80 17.92
C ALA A 24 5.42 -5.72 18.97
N ASN A 25 4.89 -4.50 18.77
CA ASN A 25 4.95 -3.41 19.73
C ASN A 25 4.24 -3.75 21.04
N MET A 26 3.01 -4.30 20.98
CA MET A 26 2.26 -4.70 22.18
C MET A 26 3.01 -5.77 22.98
N ALA A 27 3.57 -6.77 22.31
CA ALA A 27 4.30 -7.86 22.93
C ALA A 27 5.63 -7.43 23.57
N ARG A 28 6.22 -6.28 23.19
CA ARG A 28 7.48 -5.80 23.80
C ARG A 28 7.34 -5.57 25.31
N LYS A 29 6.25 -4.93 25.75
CA LYS A 29 6.00 -4.67 27.18
C LYS A 29 5.92 -5.98 27.97
N LEU A 30 5.19 -6.96 27.42
CA LEU A 30 5.10 -8.31 27.99
C LEU A 30 6.49 -8.97 28.11
N LYS A 31 7.29 -8.92 27.04
CA LYS A 31 8.61 -9.56 26.98
C LYS A 31 9.67 -8.89 27.89
N ALA A 32 9.56 -7.59 28.16
CA ALA A 32 10.56 -6.86 28.94
C ALA A 32 10.64 -7.32 30.41
N HIS A 33 9.51 -7.74 30.97
CA HIS A 33 9.36 -8.03 32.40
C HIS A 33 9.08 -9.52 32.69
N THR A 34 9.40 -10.42 31.76
CA THR A 34 9.06 -11.84 31.88
C THR A 34 10.19 -12.77 31.45
N THR A 35 9.98 -14.07 31.65
CA THR A 35 10.82 -15.15 31.13
C THR A 35 10.03 -15.98 30.13
N CYS A 36 10.69 -16.92 29.48
CA CYS A 36 10.03 -17.90 28.64
C CYS A 36 8.86 -18.56 29.40
N ARG A 37 7.71 -18.67 28.73
CA ARG A 37 6.48 -19.22 29.29
C ARG A 37 6.54 -20.73 29.53
N GLU A 38 7.44 -21.44 28.86
CA GLU A 38 7.55 -22.90 28.98
C GLU A 38 8.00 -23.31 30.37
N LYS A 39 7.35 -24.35 30.93
CA LYS A 39 7.60 -24.80 32.29
C LYS A 39 9.05 -25.28 32.45
N GLY A 40 9.76 -24.72 33.42
CA GLY A 40 11.17 -25.05 33.68
C GLY A 40 12.17 -24.27 32.82
N CYS A 41 11.72 -23.38 31.94
CA CYS A 41 12.59 -22.48 31.19
C CYS A 41 12.65 -21.09 31.85
N ASN A 42 13.84 -20.66 32.25
CA ASN A 42 14.07 -19.35 32.86
C ASN A 42 14.79 -18.36 31.92
N LYS A 43 14.82 -18.64 30.60
CA LYS A 43 15.45 -17.76 29.61
C LYS A 43 14.72 -16.40 29.59
N ARG A 44 15.47 -15.30 29.69
CA ARG A 44 14.93 -13.93 29.77
C ARG A 44 15.04 -13.15 28.45
N LYS A 45 16.10 -13.36 27.66
CA LYS A 45 16.28 -12.75 26.32
C LYS A 45 17.14 -13.67 25.43
N PRO A 46 16.97 -13.65 24.08
CA PRO A 46 15.86 -13.02 23.35
C PRO A 46 14.56 -13.85 23.50
N LEU A 47 13.43 -13.16 23.64
CA LEU A 47 12.09 -13.76 23.64
C LEU A 47 11.34 -13.37 22.36
N GLU A 48 10.68 -14.34 21.76
CA GLU A 48 9.78 -14.23 20.62
C GLU A 48 8.33 -14.17 21.11
N ALA A 49 7.46 -13.60 20.28
CA ALA A 49 6.04 -13.42 20.57
C ALA A 49 5.24 -14.49 19.81
N ALA A 50 5.14 -15.68 20.41
CA ALA A 50 4.38 -16.78 19.83
C ALA A 50 2.88 -16.52 19.97
N HIS A 51 2.10 -16.63 18.90
CA HIS A 51 0.64 -16.53 19.03
C HIS A 51 0.07 -17.82 19.61
N ILE A 52 -0.94 -17.70 20.47
CA ILE A 52 -1.73 -18.85 20.90
C ILE A 52 -2.50 -19.40 19.69
N LYS A 53 -2.52 -20.73 19.54
CA LYS A 53 -3.28 -21.40 18.47
C LYS A 53 -4.73 -20.87 18.38
N GLY A 54 -5.15 -20.51 17.16
CA GLY A 54 -6.50 -19.99 16.89
C GLY A 54 -6.67 -18.51 17.24
N LYS A 55 -5.60 -17.88 17.73
CA LYS A 55 -5.48 -16.43 17.90
C LYS A 55 -4.26 -15.91 17.13
N ASP A 56 -3.84 -16.63 16.10
CA ASP A 56 -2.83 -16.15 15.17
C ASP A 56 -3.35 -14.94 14.39
N ARG A 57 -2.41 -14.10 13.96
CA ARG A 57 -2.73 -12.84 13.26
C ARG A 57 -3.64 -13.05 12.05
N PRO A 58 -3.38 -14.02 11.13
CA PRO A 58 -4.27 -14.27 10.00
C PRO A 58 -5.71 -14.63 10.42
N THR A 59 -5.87 -15.46 11.46
CA THR A 59 -7.18 -15.82 12.00
C THR A 59 -7.92 -14.61 12.58
N ILE A 60 -7.23 -13.76 13.35
CA ILE A 60 -7.82 -12.54 13.92
C ILE A 60 -8.21 -11.56 12.80
N ILE A 61 -7.33 -11.37 11.81
CA ILE A 61 -7.62 -10.53 10.63
C ILE A 61 -8.87 -11.04 9.91
N ALA A 62 -8.91 -12.33 9.57
CA ALA A 62 -10.05 -12.93 8.88
C ALA A 62 -11.35 -12.79 9.68
N THR A 63 -11.28 -12.97 11.00
CA THR A 63 -12.43 -12.79 11.90
C THR A 63 -12.95 -11.36 11.86
N ILE A 64 -12.08 -10.36 12.00
CA ILE A 64 -12.48 -8.96 11.96
C ILE A 64 -13.05 -8.59 10.58
N LEU A 65 -12.39 -8.99 9.50
CA LEU A 65 -12.83 -8.69 8.15
C LEU A 65 -14.16 -9.35 7.78
N SER A 66 -14.52 -10.48 8.41
CA SER A 66 -15.79 -11.15 8.15
C SER A 66 -17.01 -10.26 8.41
N ASP A 67 -16.91 -9.31 9.35
CA ASP A 67 -17.96 -8.30 9.64
C ASP A 67 -18.14 -7.28 8.49
N TYR A 68 -17.13 -7.16 7.61
CA TYR A 68 -17.03 -6.15 6.56
C TYR A 68 -17.07 -6.77 5.15
N LYS A 69 -17.57 -7.99 5.05
CA LYS A 69 -17.69 -8.72 3.80
C LYS A 69 -18.79 -8.09 2.94
N ILE A 70 -18.43 -7.67 1.72
CA ILE A 70 -19.37 -7.07 0.76
C ILE A 70 -19.69 -8.01 -0.42
N ASP A 71 -18.84 -9.00 -0.68
CA ASP A 71 -19.06 -10.07 -1.67
C ASP A 71 -18.26 -11.33 -1.29
N HIS A 72 -18.35 -12.42 -2.07
CA HIS A 72 -17.78 -13.74 -1.82
C HIS A 72 -16.33 -13.71 -1.30
N ASP A 73 -15.47 -12.84 -1.85
CA ASP A 73 -14.07 -12.67 -1.41
C ASP A 73 -13.65 -11.20 -1.28
N LEU A 74 -14.62 -10.28 -1.24
CA LEU A 74 -14.35 -8.84 -1.20
C LEU A 74 -14.77 -8.24 0.13
N TYR A 75 -13.87 -7.47 0.72
CA TYR A 75 -14.04 -6.81 2.01
C TYR A 75 -13.86 -5.30 1.84
N GLU A 76 -14.64 -4.52 2.58
CA GLU A 76 -14.53 -3.06 2.60
C GLU A 76 -14.55 -2.56 4.05
N VAL A 77 -13.40 -2.11 4.55
CA VAL A 77 -13.22 -1.74 5.96
C VAL A 77 -12.48 -0.42 6.11
N ASP A 78 -12.92 0.39 7.06
CA ASP A 78 -12.15 1.55 7.50
C ASP A 78 -10.91 1.10 8.29
N LEU A 79 -9.73 1.62 7.93
CA LEU A 79 -8.47 1.17 8.53
C LEU A 79 -8.29 1.58 9.99
N GLU A 80 -8.91 2.69 10.44
CA GLU A 80 -8.88 3.07 11.86
C GLU A 80 -9.80 2.15 12.68
N GLU A 81 -10.97 1.83 12.13
CA GLU A 81 -11.91 0.88 12.74
C GLU A 81 -11.30 -0.52 12.85
N PHE A 82 -10.69 -1.01 11.75
CA PHE A 82 -9.93 -2.27 11.76
C PHE A 82 -8.84 -2.24 12.83
N LYS A 83 -8.02 -1.18 12.87
CA LYS A 83 -6.94 -1.06 13.86
C LYS A 83 -7.46 -1.14 15.29
N SER A 84 -8.56 -0.44 15.58
CA SER A 84 -9.20 -0.45 16.89
C SER A 84 -9.68 -1.86 17.28
N LYS A 85 -10.43 -2.53 16.40
CA LYS A 85 -10.88 -3.91 16.60
C LYS A 85 -9.72 -4.89 16.75
N PHE A 86 -8.67 -4.71 15.95
CA PHE A 86 -7.49 -5.55 15.97
C PHE A 86 -6.74 -5.42 17.30
N ILE A 87 -6.53 -4.20 17.81
CA ILE A 87 -5.94 -3.98 19.14
C ILE A 87 -6.81 -4.61 20.23
N ALA A 88 -8.13 -4.43 20.16
CA ALA A 88 -9.06 -4.99 21.14
C ALA A 88 -9.01 -6.53 21.20
N GLN A 89 -8.91 -7.20 20.05
CA GLN A 89 -8.74 -8.67 19.98
C GLN A 89 -7.39 -9.16 20.53
N HIS A 90 -6.41 -8.25 20.64
CA HIS A 90 -5.10 -8.52 21.23
C HIS A 90 -5.02 -8.10 22.71
N GLN A 91 -6.14 -7.72 23.34
CA GLN A 91 -6.19 -7.33 24.75
C GLN A 91 -7.04 -8.31 25.58
N PRO A 92 -6.53 -8.76 26.74
CA PRO A 92 -5.16 -8.57 27.24
C PRO A 92 -4.13 -9.37 26.41
N ILE A 93 -2.92 -8.83 26.24
CA ILE A 93 -1.92 -9.39 25.31
C ILE A 93 -1.43 -10.78 25.72
N GLU A 94 -1.48 -11.06 27.02
CA GLU A 94 -1.13 -12.33 27.65
C GLU A 94 -2.05 -13.48 27.23
N ASP A 95 -3.27 -13.17 26.81
CA ASP A 95 -4.27 -14.16 26.38
C ASP A 95 -4.13 -14.52 24.89
N VAL A 96 -3.17 -13.90 24.19
CA VAL A 96 -3.00 -13.98 22.74
C VAL A 96 -1.55 -14.31 22.38
N ILE A 97 -0.59 -13.80 23.16
CA ILE A 97 0.84 -13.98 22.95
C ILE A 97 1.50 -14.71 24.12
N LEU A 98 2.29 -15.72 23.78
CA LEU A 98 3.17 -16.43 24.70
C LEU A 98 4.62 -15.94 24.48
N PRO A 99 5.25 -15.31 25.49
CA PRO A 99 6.66 -14.96 25.41
C PRO A 99 7.50 -16.25 25.50
N MET A 100 8.17 -16.63 24.41
CA MET A 100 8.93 -17.89 24.35
C MET A 100 10.35 -17.66 23.84
N CYS A 101 11.31 -18.47 24.29
CA CYS A 101 12.58 -18.53 23.58
C CYS A 101 12.37 -19.24 22.24
N LYS A 102 13.26 -18.98 21.27
CA LYS A 102 13.18 -19.54 19.91
C LYS A 102 12.97 -21.07 19.87
N GLU A 103 13.66 -21.81 20.73
CA GLU A 103 13.53 -23.28 20.82
C GLU A 103 12.10 -23.71 21.18
N HIS A 104 11.52 -23.09 22.21
CA HIS A 104 10.18 -23.42 22.68
C HIS A 104 9.10 -22.88 21.74
N HIS A 105 9.32 -21.74 21.10
CA HIS A 105 8.44 -21.21 20.07
C HIS A 105 8.33 -22.17 18.88
N LEU A 106 9.48 -22.62 18.34
CA LEU A 106 9.50 -23.61 17.25
C LEU A 106 8.82 -24.92 17.64
N ALA A 107 9.03 -25.39 18.88
CA ALA A 107 8.37 -26.59 19.41
C ALA A 107 6.85 -26.39 19.52
N TYR A 108 6.42 -25.21 19.95
CA TYR A 108 5.01 -24.83 20.04
C TYR A 108 4.36 -24.83 18.66
N ASP A 109 4.95 -24.11 17.69
CA ASP A 109 4.41 -24.01 16.33
C ASP A 109 4.30 -25.38 15.67
N LYS A 110 5.34 -26.21 15.81
CA LYS A 110 5.36 -27.58 15.29
C LYS A 110 4.25 -28.44 15.93
N LYS A 111 4.07 -28.34 17.25
CA LYS A 111 3.03 -29.06 17.98
C LYS A 111 1.63 -28.65 17.53
N HIS A 112 1.45 -27.36 17.26
CA HIS A 112 0.15 -26.79 16.93
C HIS A 112 -0.14 -26.68 15.43
N LYS A 113 0.83 -27.09 14.57
CA LYS A 113 0.79 -26.98 13.10
C LYS A 113 0.54 -25.55 12.64
N ILE A 114 1.19 -24.61 13.31
CA ILE A 114 1.15 -23.19 12.93
C ILE A 114 2.16 -23.03 11.79
N GLU A 115 1.71 -22.53 10.64
CA GLU A 115 2.61 -22.20 9.54
C GLU A 115 3.49 -21.02 9.95
N SER A 116 4.80 -21.17 9.78
CA SER A 116 5.73 -20.10 10.11
C SER A 116 5.52 -18.93 9.17
N GLU A 117 5.08 -17.80 9.70
CA GLU A 117 5.24 -16.54 8.98
C GLU A 117 6.74 -16.26 8.86
N LEU A 118 7.25 -16.07 7.64
CA LEU A 118 8.67 -15.82 7.40
C LEU A 118 9.22 -14.75 8.37
N PRO A 119 10.39 -14.98 9.00
CA PRO A 119 10.99 -13.99 9.87
C PRO A 119 11.53 -12.85 9.00
N VAL A 120 10.82 -11.73 8.93
CA VAL A 120 11.48 -10.45 8.66
C VAL A 120 12.21 -10.06 9.94
N VAL A 121 13.53 -10.12 9.88
CA VAL A 121 14.44 -9.55 10.87
C VAL A 121 14.24 -8.04 10.83
N ILE A 122 13.45 -7.50 11.75
CA ILE A 122 13.63 -6.11 12.14
C ILE A 122 14.86 -6.19 13.03
N ASP A 123 16.02 -5.79 12.54
CA ASP A 123 17.18 -5.59 13.41
C ASP A 123 16.69 -4.73 14.58
N GLU A 124 16.72 -5.30 15.80
CA GLU A 124 16.58 -4.51 17.01
C GLU A 124 17.77 -3.54 16.97
N LEU A 125 17.56 -2.31 16.47
CA LEU A 125 18.57 -1.27 16.47
C LEU A 125 18.88 -0.94 17.93
N VAL A 126 19.95 -1.55 18.44
CA VAL A 126 20.47 -1.34 19.79
C VAL A 126 21.12 0.04 19.82
N ASN A 127 20.64 0.95 20.67
CA ASN A 127 21.39 2.17 20.97
C ASN A 127 22.61 1.83 21.85
N GLU A 128 23.64 2.69 21.82
CA GLU A 128 24.95 2.46 22.45
C GLU A 128 24.89 2.21 23.98
N GLU A 129 23.75 2.47 24.62
CA GLU A 129 23.51 2.30 26.07
C GLU A 129 22.70 1.06 26.44
N GLY A 130 22.29 0.23 25.47
CA GLY A 130 21.59 -1.04 25.74
C GLY A 130 20.19 -0.88 26.38
N GLN A 131 19.59 0.32 26.31
CA GLN A 131 18.25 0.62 26.81
C GLN A 131 17.26 0.77 25.64
N ASN A 132 16.44 -0.27 25.45
CA ASN A 132 15.31 -0.25 24.52
C ASN A 132 14.16 0.60 25.09
N THR A 133 14.18 1.91 24.84
CA THR A 133 12.98 2.74 25.01
C THR A 133 12.84 3.71 23.86
N TYR A 134 12.09 3.30 22.83
CA TYR A 134 11.31 4.26 22.07
C TYR A 134 10.29 4.86 23.06
N THR A 135 10.30 6.17 23.21
CA THR A 135 9.28 6.89 23.98
C THR A 135 7.91 6.73 23.29
N GLU A 136 6.80 7.01 23.99
CA GLU A 136 5.48 7.01 23.34
C GLU A 136 5.44 7.96 22.13
N ALA A 137 6.18 9.08 22.19
CA ALA A 137 6.36 10.00 21.08
C ALA A 137 7.12 9.39 19.90
N ASP A 138 8.11 8.53 20.15
CA ASP A 138 8.82 7.81 19.08
C ASP A 138 7.92 6.77 18.42
N LEU A 139 7.08 6.09 19.20
CA LEU A 139 6.11 5.11 18.69
C LEU A 139 4.98 5.78 17.89
N GLU A 140 4.49 6.93 18.34
CA GLU A 140 3.54 7.75 17.58
C GLU A 140 4.16 8.27 16.30
N ASN A 141 5.43 8.73 16.34
CA ASN A 141 6.14 9.17 15.15
C ASN A 141 6.35 8.02 14.16
N ILE A 142 6.82 6.86 14.60
CA ILE A 142 6.99 5.67 13.75
C ILE A 142 5.64 5.23 13.17
N SER A 143 4.60 5.10 14.01
CA SER A 143 3.25 4.77 13.54
C SER A 143 2.75 5.79 12.53
N SER A 144 3.00 7.10 12.73
CA SER A 144 2.57 8.14 11.79
C SER A 144 3.38 8.15 10.50
N LEU A 145 4.67 7.84 10.56
CA LEU A 145 5.57 7.77 9.40
C LEU A 145 5.29 6.51 8.57
N GLU A 146 5.03 5.39 9.23
CA GLU A 146 4.57 4.15 8.61
C GLU A 146 3.17 4.32 8.03
N PHE A 147 2.22 4.93 8.76
CA PHE A 147 0.89 5.26 8.20
C PHE A 147 0.98 6.24 7.04
N LYS A 148 1.85 7.25 7.09
CA LYS A 148 2.05 8.17 5.94
C LYS A 148 2.68 7.44 4.76
N SER A 149 3.58 6.49 5.00
CA SER A 149 4.21 5.69 3.94
C SER A 149 3.24 4.67 3.35
N LEU A 150 2.41 4.03 4.18
CA LEU A 150 1.32 3.14 3.79
C LEU A 150 0.20 3.89 3.10
N GLU A 151 -0.22 5.05 3.62
CA GLU A 151 -1.12 5.95 2.93
C GLU A 151 -0.52 6.25 1.58
N LYS A 152 0.73 6.71 1.47
CA LYS A 152 1.41 7.00 0.20
C LYS A 152 1.57 5.79 -0.72
N ALA A 153 1.55 4.56 -0.20
CA ALA A 153 1.61 3.32 -0.95
C ALA A 153 0.22 2.86 -1.43
N ILE A 154 -0.80 2.92 -0.58
CA ILE A 154 -2.22 2.62 -0.86
C ILE A 154 -2.81 3.71 -1.78
N LYS A 155 -2.36 4.96 -1.62
CA LYS A 155 -2.65 6.13 -2.46
C LYS A 155 -1.95 6.10 -3.81
N LYS A 156 -1.04 5.16 -4.06
CA LYS A 156 -0.47 4.93 -5.38
C LYS A 156 -1.30 3.84 -6.06
N PHE A 157 -2.41 4.22 -6.68
CA PHE A 157 -2.76 3.57 -7.94
C PHE A 157 -1.52 3.65 -8.82
N SER A 158 -0.94 2.51 -9.20
CA SER A 158 0.19 2.59 -10.09
C SER A 158 -0.32 3.09 -11.44
N ILE A 159 0.49 3.91 -12.12
CA ILE A 159 0.20 4.31 -13.51
C ILE A 159 -0.03 3.05 -14.39
N SER A 160 0.56 1.91 -14.00
CA SER A 160 0.30 0.62 -14.64
C SER A 160 -1.14 0.15 -14.47
N ASP A 161 -1.71 0.23 -13.27
CA ASP A 161 -3.10 -0.20 -13.01
C ASP A 161 -4.11 0.66 -13.77
N ILE A 162 -3.84 1.97 -13.88
CA ILE A 162 -4.65 2.90 -14.67
C ILE A 162 -4.60 2.49 -16.15
N LYS A 163 -3.41 2.22 -16.70
CA LYS A 163 -3.27 1.73 -18.07
C LYS A 163 -3.98 0.41 -18.30
N ASP A 164 -3.94 -0.50 -17.33
CA ASP A 164 -4.54 -1.83 -17.45
C ASP A 164 -6.07 -1.75 -17.45
N LYS A 165 -6.63 -0.87 -16.61
CA LYS A 165 -8.07 -0.60 -16.59
C LYS A 165 -8.54 0.04 -17.89
N ILE A 166 -7.86 1.09 -18.35
CA ILE A 166 -8.19 1.80 -19.59
C ILE A 166 -8.04 0.87 -20.81
N SER A 167 -6.99 0.06 -20.84
CA SER A 167 -6.76 -0.92 -21.90
C SER A 167 -7.92 -1.91 -22.03
N LYS A 168 -8.47 -2.38 -20.90
CA LYS A 168 -9.63 -3.28 -20.88
C LYS A 168 -10.94 -2.58 -21.25
N GLU A 169 -11.20 -1.39 -20.71
CA GLU A 169 -12.46 -0.67 -20.93
C GLU A 169 -12.58 -0.11 -22.35
N LEU A 170 -11.48 0.37 -22.94
CA LEU A 170 -11.45 1.02 -24.25
C LEU A 170 -10.91 0.11 -25.38
N ASN A 171 -10.54 -1.13 -25.06
CA ASN A 171 -9.92 -2.07 -26.00
C ASN A 171 -8.68 -1.49 -26.71
N LEU A 172 -7.86 -0.71 -26.00
CA LEU A 172 -6.62 -0.11 -26.48
C LEU A 172 -5.41 -0.87 -25.94
N ALA A 173 -4.33 -0.97 -26.71
CA ALA A 173 -3.09 -1.54 -26.20
C ALA A 173 -2.34 -0.55 -25.28
N LYS A 174 -1.58 -1.04 -24.29
CA LYS A 174 -0.93 -0.17 -23.28
C LYS A 174 0.00 0.90 -23.88
N GLN A 175 0.59 0.64 -25.06
CA GLN A 175 1.42 1.58 -25.80
C GLN A 175 0.66 2.77 -26.42
N GLN A 176 -0.65 2.62 -26.64
CA GLN A 176 -1.60 3.64 -27.11
C GLN A 176 -2.09 4.56 -25.97
N ILE A 177 -1.67 4.30 -24.74
CA ILE A 177 -2.10 5.05 -23.57
C ILE A 177 -0.90 5.83 -23.03
N SER A 178 -1.00 7.15 -23.04
CA SER A 178 -0.03 8.03 -22.42
C SER A 178 -0.62 8.71 -21.20
N VAL A 179 0.15 8.67 -20.11
CA VAL A 179 -0.24 9.21 -18.81
C VAL A 179 0.74 10.31 -18.46
N SER A 180 0.24 11.44 -17.99
CA SER A 180 1.05 12.52 -17.45
C SER A 180 0.51 12.93 -16.08
N ASN A 181 1.43 13.31 -15.19
CA ASN A 181 1.12 13.89 -13.89
C ASN A 181 1.17 15.42 -14.01
N ILE A 182 0.52 16.13 -13.08
CA ILE A 182 0.68 17.59 -12.98
C ILE A 182 2.15 17.86 -12.62
N SER A 183 2.85 18.62 -13.45
CA SER A 183 4.26 18.92 -13.21
C SER A 183 4.41 19.98 -12.11
N ASP A 184 5.25 19.71 -11.11
CA ASP A 184 5.48 20.65 -10.00
C ASP A 184 6.14 21.97 -10.44
N SER A 185 6.80 22.00 -11.61
CA SER A 185 7.51 23.19 -12.09
C SER A 185 6.60 24.21 -12.77
N ASN A 186 5.51 23.77 -13.41
CA ASN A 186 4.64 24.65 -14.19
C ASN A 186 3.15 24.45 -13.91
N GLY A 187 2.76 23.45 -13.12
CA GLY A 187 1.38 23.14 -12.80
C GLY A 187 0.57 22.55 -13.96
N LEU A 188 1.22 22.05 -15.03
CA LEU A 188 0.58 21.54 -16.24
C LEU A 188 0.81 20.04 -16.41
N TRP A 189 -0.09 19.39 -17.16
CA TRP A 189 0.19 18.06 -17.71
C TRP A 189 1.07 18.19 -18.95
N ASN A 190 2.26 17.59 -18.89
CA ASN A 190 3.23 17.64 -19.97
C ASN A 190 3.25 16.28 -20.69
N PHE A 191 2.91 16.24 -21.97
CA PHE A 191 3.01 15.02 -22.79
C PHE A 191 4.06 15.21 -23.88
N ASP A 192 4.97 14.26 -24.00
CA ASP A 192 5.93 14.16 -25.10
C ASP A 192 5.62 12.85 -25.86
N ILE A 193 4.92 12.95 -27.00
CA ILE A 193 4.38 11.81 -27.76
C ILE A 193 5.02 11.72 -29.14
N ASN A 194 5.52 10.55 -29.51
CA ASN A 194 6.05 10.34 -30.86
C ASN A 194 4.91 10.42 -31.90
N LYS A 195 5.12 11.14 -33.01
CA LYS A 195 4.14 11.33 -34.09
C LYS A 195 3.56 10.01 -34.61
N SER A 196 4.38 8.95 -34.67
CA SER A 196 3.94 7.62 -35.11
C SER A 196 2.78 7.04 -34.29
N LYS A 197 2.60 7.46 -33.03
CA LYS A 197 1.52 6.98 -32.17
C LYS A 197 0.15 7.49 -32.56
N PHE A 198 0.07 8.61 -33.29
CA PHE A 198 -1.20 9.20 -33.74
C PHE A 198 -1.75 8.54 -35.01
N ALA A 199 -1.05 7.55 -35.59
CA ALA A 199 -1.55 6.78 -36.72
C ALA A 199 -2.69 5.81 -36.35
N GLN A 200 -2.90 5.57 -35.06
CA GLN A 200 -3.87 4.67 -34.47
C GLN A 200 -4.58 5.37 -33.32
N ASP A 201 -5.67 4.77 -32.82
CA ASP A 201 -6.41 5.31 -31.70
C ASP A 201 -5.52 5.50 -30.47
N PHE A 202 -5.72 6.60 -29.76
CA PHE A 202 -4.80 7.03 -28.72
C PHE A 202 -5.53 7.68 -27.56
N ALA A 203 -5.10 7.38 -26.34
CA ALA A 203 -5.68 7.92 -25.12
C ALA A 203 -4.67 8.77 -24.35
N PHE A 204 -5.08 9.99 -24.02
CA PHE A 204 -4.42 10.86 -23.06
C PHE A 204 -5.05 10.66 -21.69
N VAL A 205 -4.22 10.48 -20.67
CA VAL A 205 -4.64 10.34 -19.28
C VAL A 205 -4.03 11.46 -18.47
N PHE A 206 -4.89 12.37 -18.02
CA PHE A 206 -4.54 13.51 -17.18
C PHE A 206 -4.66 13.07 -15.72
N TYR A 207 -3.54 12.66 -15.11
CA TYR A 207 -3.54 12.20 -13.72
C TYR A 207 -3.27 13.36 -12.77
N ASP A 208 -4.20 13.62 -11.86
CA ASP A 208 -3.97 14.49 -10.71
C ASP A 208 -3.43 13.65 -9.56
N GLN A 209 -2.12 13.71 -9.33
CA GLN A 209 -1.47 12.94 -8.28
C GLN A 209 -1.84 13.39 -6.86
N LYS A 210 -2.39 14.60 -6.69
CA LYS A 210 -2.82 15.13 -5.39
C LYS A 210 -4.24 14.67 -5.07
N ALA A 211 -5.15 14.80 -6.03
CA ALA A 211 -6.56 14.39 -5.91
C ALA A 211 -6.77 12.89 -6.15
N GLN A 212 -5.80 12.21 -6.77
CA GLN A 212 -5.83 10.78 -7.11
C GLN A 212 -6.90 10.41 -8.11
N THR A 213 -7.25 11.36 -8.96
CA THR A 213 -8.24 11.20 -10.00
C THR A 213 -7.56 11.28 -11.35
N TYR A 214 -8.12 10.63 -12.35
CA TYR A 214 -7.72 10.82 -13.74
C TYR A 214 -8.91 11.20 -14.60
N LYS A 215 -8.60 11.93 -15.67
CA LYS A 215 -9.51 12.20 -16.79
C LYS A 215 -8.91 11.66 -18.07
N ILE A 216 -9.78 11.23 -18.99
CA ILE A 216 -9.33 10.62 -20.24
C ILE A 216 -9.82 11.47 -21.41
N SER A 217 -8.97 11.61 -22.42
CA SER A 217 -9.36 12.07 -23.75
C SER A 217 -8.91 11.04 -24.78
N ILE A 218 -9.82 10.64 -25.67
CA ILE A 218 -9.61 9.61 -26.67
C ILE A 218 -9.63 10.26 -28.05
N PHE A 219 -8.71 9.83 -28.91
CA PHE A 219 -8.61 10.25 -30.29
C PHE A 219 -8.62 9.04 -31.20
N GLU A 220 -9.28 9.19 -32.34
CA GLU A 220 -9.20 8.25 -33.44
C GLU A 220 -7.88 8.46 -34.20
N GLY A 221 -7.33 7.38 -34.75
CA GLY A 221 -6.13 7.46 -35.57
C GLY A 221 -6.25 8.49 -36.69
N ASN A 222 -5.22 9.32 -36.87
CA ASN A 222 -5.13 10.38 -37.87
C ASN A 222 -6.18 11.51 -37.73
N SER A 223 -6.88 11.62 -36.59
CA SER A 223 -7.92 12.64 -36.40
C SER A 223 -7.37 14.00 -35.93
N LEU A 224 -6.10 14.08 -35.54
CA LEU A 224 -5.50 15.27 -34.92
C LEU A 224 -4.48 15.92 -35.86
N GLU A 225 -4.68 17.20 -36.18
CA GLU A 225 -3.71 17.99 -36.93
C GLU A 225 -2.53 18.41 -36.03
N LEU A 226 -1.37 17.77 -36.23
CA LEU A 226 -0.22 17.94 -35.33
C LEU A 226 0.59 19.24 -35.56
N SER A 227 0.33 19.97 -36.65
CA SER A 227 1.10 21.15 -37.08
C SER A 227 1.04 22.33 -36.11
N ASN A 228 0.01 22.40 -35.28
CA ASN A 228 -0.22 23.53 -34.35
C ASN A 228 0.42 23.32 -32.97
N PHE A 229 1.09 22.19 -32.74
CA PHE A 229 1.68 21.84 -31.45
C PHE A 229 3.20 22.01 -31.46
N GLY A 230 3.79 22.21 -30.28
CA GLY A 230 5.24 22.32 -30.14
C GLY A 230 5.93 20.98 -30.42
N GLU A 231 7.12 21.01 -31.02
CA GLU A 231 7.86 19.79 -31.37
C GLU A 231 9.22 19.69 -30.65
N LYS A 232 9.71 18.46 -30.48
CA LYS A 232 11.00 18.11 -29.90
C LYS A 232 11.73 17.09 -30.79
N ASN A 233 13.06 17.04 -30.69
CA ASN A 233 13.95 16.07 -31.35
C ASN A 233 13.65 15.89 -32.86
N ASP A 234 14.23 16.76 -33.68
CA ASP A 234 14.13 16.74 -35.17
C ASP A 234 12.70 16.66 -35.71
N GLY A 235 11.71 17.08 -34.92
CA GLY A 235 10.28 17.09 -35.29
C GLY A 235 9.56 15.74 -35.15
N GLN A 236 10.13 14.75 -34.47
CA GLN A 236 9.48 13.43 -34.30
C GLN A 236 8.55 13.33 -33.09
N VAL A 237 8.74 14.20 -32.10
CA VAL A 237 7.97 14.18 -30.85
C VAL A 237 7.13 15.44 -30.77
N VAL A 238 5.83 15.28 -30.60
CA VAL A 238 4.88 16.38 -30.34
C VAL A 238 4.72 16.56 -28.85
N ARG A 239 4.71 17.82 -28.42
CA ARG A 239 4.61 18.23 -27.04
C ARG A 239 3.29 18.93 -26.76
N PHE A 240 2.66 18.52 -25.67
CA PHE A 240 1.45 19.13 -25.15
C PHE A 240 1.72 19.65 -23.73
N PHE A 241 1.23 20.85 -23.46
CA PHE A 241 1.26 21.53 -22.18
C PHE A 241 -0.17 21.90 -21.82
N VAL A 242 -0.84 21.00 -21.09
CA VAL A 242 -2.27 21.07 -20.88
C VAL A 242 -2.58 21.60 -19.48
N ASP A 243 -3.45 22.61 -19.42
CA ASP A 243 -3.89 23.26 -18.18
C ASP A 243 -5.06 22.52 -17.50
N ALA A 244 -5.49 23.04 -16.35
CA ALA A 244 -6.60 22.49 -15.56
C ALA A 244 -7.97 22.53 -16.28
N ASN A 245 -8.11 23.34 -17.33
CA ASN A 245 -9.31 23.39 -18.17
C ASN A 245 -9.23 22.42 -19.36
N TYR A 246 -8.20 21.58 -19.38
CA TYR A 246 -7.89 20.65 -20.47
C TYR A 246 -7.65 21.37 -21.80
N GLN A 247 -7.02 22.54 -21.72
CA GLN A 247 -6.62 23.32 -22.88
C GLN A 247 -5.09 23.30 -23.01
N ASP A 248 -4.60 22.96 -24.19
CA ASP A 248 -3.19 23.05 -24.55
C ASP A 248 -2.79 24.50 -24.83
N LYS A 249 -1.49 24.81 -24.71
CA LYS A 249 -0.93 26.12 -25.08
C LYS A 249 -1.17 26.54 -26.53
N SER A 250 -1.38 25.60 -27.45
CA SER A 250 -1.81 25.88 -28.84
C SER A 250 -3.24 26.43 -28.92
N GLY A 251 -4.00 26.39 -27.82
CA GLY A 251 -5.42 26.73 -27.77
C GLY A 251 -6.34 25.53 -27.98
N PHE A 252 -5.79 24.36 -28.35
CA PHE A 252 -6.55 23.13 -28.54
C PHE A 252 -7.20 22.67 -27.23
N LYS A 253 -8.49 22.35 -27.27
CA LYS A 253 -9.25 21.88 -26.11
C LYS A 253 -9.55 20.39 -26.21
N PHE A 254 -9.10 19.63 -25.23
CA PHE A 254 -9.35 18.20 -25.16
C PHE A 254 -10.81 17.92 -24.77
N SER A 255 -11.42 16.94 -25.45
CA SER A 255 -12.73 16.41 -25.05
C SER A 255 -12.52 15.40 -23.93
N ILE A 256 -13.08 15.67 -22.76
CA ILE A 256 -12.87 14.87 -21.55
C ILE A 256 -14.06 13.95 -21.31
N GLN A 257 -13.76 12.67 -21.05
CA GLN A 257 -14.68 11.68 -20.51
C GLN A 257 -14.39 11.50 -19.00
#